data_AF-A0A5B6VB03-F1
#
_entry.id   AF-A0A5B6VB03-F1
#
_cell.length_a   1.000
_cell.length_b   1.000
_cell.length_c   1.000
_cell.angle_alpha   90.00
_cell.angle_beta   90.00
_cell.angle_gamma   90.00
#
_symmetry.space_group_name_H-M   'P 1'
#
loop_
_entity.id
_entity.type
_entity.pdbx_description
1 polymer ?
#
loop_
_entity_poly.entity_id
_entity_poly.type
_entity_poly.pdbx_seq_one_letter_code
_entity_poly.pdbx_strand_id
1 'polypeptide(L)'
;MEFADLREAIEQIEVVDSHAHNIRSLRDIAELYGTESSLDAVEQYRRSSGLQAISSKCFKAAGISAILIDDGLKLDKKHDIRWHKNFVPFVGRILRIERLAEEILDGEMPDGSNWTLAAYRSGLEINPYVTKEDAEIGLSEVLQSGKPVCITNKSFIDYIFTHSLEVALQFDLPMQIHTGFGDKDLDLRLSNPLHLRTLLEDKRFSGCRIVLLHASYPFSQEASFLASVYAQVYLDFGLAIPKLSVHGMISSVKELLELAPLKKVMFSTDAYATPETYYIGAKRAREVVFFVLRDACIDRDLSISEAIEASNDIFAQNAIQLYKINIGRELFYSKAGEYPSYMIGTNVPEHDVSLVRIVWVDTSGQHRCRVIPKKRFDDVVKKNGVGLTFACMVMSSSIDGPADETNLTATGEIRLMPDPLTMRKIPWYHVFKE
;
A
#
# COMPACT_ATOMS: atom_id res chain seq x y z
N MET A 1 9.30 44.09 28.47
CA MET A 1 10.66 43.57 28.20
C MET A 1 10.68 42.06 27.95
N GLU A 2 9.56 41.32 28.04
CA GLU A 2 9.58 39.85 27.96
C GLU A 2 9.45 39.24 26.55
N PHE A 3 9.21 40.05 25.51
CA PHE A 3 9.07 39.52 24.14
C PHE A 3 9.80 40.35 23.09
N ALA A 4 10.63 41.33 23.48
CA ALA A 4 11.38 42.14 22.52
C ALA A 4 12.42 41.28 21.78
N ASP A 5 13.17 40.46 22.52
CA ASP A 5 14.15 39.53 21.98
C ASP A 5 13.50 38.44 21.12
N LEU A 6 12.29 37.97 21.49
CA LEU A 6 11.52 37.02 20.67
C LEU A 6 11.03 37.67 19.38
N ARG A 7 10.63 38.95 19.43
CA ARG A 7 10.16 39.70 18.25
C ARG A 7 11.29 40.00 17.29
N GLU A 8 12.44 40.42 17.81
CA GLU A 8 13.67 40.66 17.03
C GLU A 8 14.20 39.35 16.44
N ALA A 9 14.16 38.24 17.20
CA ALA A 9 14.48 36.92 16.67
C ALA A 9 13.51 36.48 15.56
N ILE A 10 12.20 36.72 15.70
CA ILE A 10 11.21 36.40 14.66
C ILE A 10 11.38 37.28 13.41
N GLU A 11 11.69 38.56 13.58
CA GLU A 11 11.88 39.52 12.48
C GLU A 11 13.17 39.30 11.69
N GLN A 12 14.20 38.68 12.29
CA GLN A 12 15.46 38.33 11.61
C GLN A 12 15.49 36.92 11.00
N ILE A 13 14.41 36.13 11.14
CA ILE A 13 14.33 34.83 10.48
C ILE A 13 14.02 35.02 8.99
N GLU A 14 14.96 34.65 8.14
CA GLU A 14 14.67 34.41 6.72
C GLU A 14 13.71 33.20 6.60
N VAL A 15 12.52 33.43 6.05
CA VAL A 15 11.51 32.38 5.88
C VAL A 15 11.93 31.42 4.78
N VAL A 16 12.62 30.34 5.18
CA VAL A 16 12.76 29.13 4.38
C VAL A 16 11.54 28.25 4.63
N ASP A 17 11.00 27.62 3.59
CA ASP A 17 9.85 26.69 3.62
C ASP A 17 9.76 25.87 4.93
N SER A 18 8.98 26.38 5.89
CA SER A 18 9.00 25.98 7.31
C SER A 18 8.00 24.88 7.64
N HIS A 19 7.48 24.19 6.62
CA HIS A 19 6.61 23.05 6.85
C HIS A 19 7.34 22.01 7.71
N ALA A 20 6.67 21.55 8.77
CA ALA A 20 7.24 20.62 9.74
C ALA A 20 7.84 19.34 9.10
N HIS A 21 7.31 18.93 7.94
CA HIS A 21 7.86 17.80 7.19
C HIS A 21 9.25 18.10 6.59
N ASN A 22 9.53 19.32 6.13
CA ASN A 22 10.84 19.70 5.61
C ASN A 22 11.90 19.73 6.71
N ILE A 23 11.58 20.34 7.87
CA ILE A 23 12.49 20.41 9.02
C ILE A 23 12.81 19.00 9.56
N ARG A 24 11.81 18.12 9.61
CA ARG A 24 12.00 16.72 9.98
C ARG A 24 12.86 15.98 8.95
N SER A 25 12.55 16.14 7.67
CA SER A 25 13.29 15.47 6.58
C SER A 25 14.75 15.91 6.54
N LEU A 26 15.04 17.18 6.78
CA LEU A 26 16.41 17.69 6.86
C LEU A 26 17.23 16.97 7.92
N ARG A 27 16.67 16.75 9.11
CA ARG A 27 17.33 16.00 10.19
C ARG A 27 17.62 14.56 9.80
N ASP A 28 16.65 13.87 9.19
CA ASP A 28 16.83 12.49 8.73
C ASP A 28 17.89 12.37 7.61
N ILE A 29 17.95 13.36 6.70
CA ILE A 29 18.93 13.40 5.61
C ILE A 29 20.32 13.69 6.19
N ALA A 30 20.45 14.66 7.08
CA ALA A 30 21.71 14.99 7.74
C ALA A 30 22.25 13.81 8.54
N GLU A 31 21.39 13.10 9.28
CA GLU A 31 21.73 11.85 9.97
C GLU A 31 22.24 10.79 8.98
N LEU A 32 21.52 10.57 7.86
CA LEU A 32 21.96 9.64 6.82
C LEU A 32 23.35 10.02 6.27
N TYR A 33 23.59 11.31 6.04
CA TYR A 33 24.84 11.80 5.47
C TYR A 33 25.98 11.90 6.48
N GLY A 34 25.70 11.91 7.77
CA GLY A 34 26.69 12.18 8.82
C GLY A 34 27.14 13.64 8.81
N THR A 35 26.24 14.55 8.47
CA THR A 35 26.49 16.00 8.42
C THR A 35 25.78 16.71 9.57
N GLU A 36 26.10 17.99 9.75
CA GLU A 36 25.26 18.86 10.58
C GLU A 36 23.84 18.97 9.99
N SER A 37 22.85 19.20 10.87
CA SER A 37 21.45 19.35 10.48
C SER A 37 21.16 20.75 9.94
N SER A 38 21.84 21.13 8.87
CA SER A 38 21.64 22.40 8.15
C SER A 38 21.52 22.15 6.65
N LEU A 39 20.84 23.05 5.94
CA LEU A 39 20.72 22.97 4.48
C LEU A 39 22.08 23.06 3.80
N ASP A 40 22.94 23.96 4.28
CA ASP A 40 24.28 24.16 3.73
C ASP A 40 25.16 22.90 3.84
N ALA A 41 25.15 22.23 4.99
CA ALA A 41 25.95 21.03 5.18
C ALA A 41 25.46 19.87 4.30
N VAL A 42 24.14 19.71 4.17
CA VAL A 42 23.53 18.71 3.28
C VAL A 42 23.82 19.03 1.82
N GLU A 43 23.72 20.30 1.42
CA GLU A 43 24.04 20.73 0.05
C GLU A 43 25.52 20.55 -0.28
N GLN A 44 26.42 20.89 0.65
CA GLN A 44 27.86 20.69 0.46
C GLN A 44 28.18 19.19 0.30
N TYR A 45 27.55 18.32 1.09
CA TYR A 45 27.67 16.87 0.93
C TYR A 45 27.15 16.40 -0.43
N ARG A 46 26.02 16.96 -0.90
CA ARG A 46 25.46 16.65 -2.22
C ARG A 46 26.45 16.99 -3.33
N ARG A 47 27.03 18.20 -3.27
CA ARG A 47 27.99 18.70 -4.26
C ARG A 47 29.28 17.87 -4.28
N SER A 48 29.79 17.47 -3.12
CA SER A 48 31.06 16.72 -3.01
C SER A 48 30.92 15.23 -3.35
N SER A 49 29.78 14.61 -3.02
CA SER A 49 29.57 13.16 -3.22
C SER A 49 29.11 12.82 -4.63
N GLY A 50 28.31 13.69 -5.26
CA GLY A 50 27.71 13.45 -6.56
C GLY A 50 26.50 12.50 -6.54
N LEU A 51 25.65 12.63 -7.56
CA LEU A 51 24.32 12.01 -7.61
C LEU A 51 24.34 10.48 -7.49
N GLN A 52 25.31 9.80 -8.10
CA GLN A 52 25.36 8.34 -8.11
C GLN A 52 25.66 7.77 -6.70
N ALA A 53 26.62 8.35 -5.99
CA ALA A 53 26.96 7.93 -4.63
C ALA A 53 25.80 8.21 -3.67
N ILE A 54 25.18 9.39 -3.79
CA ILE A 54 24.01 9.77 -3.00
C ILE A 54 22.84 8.83 -3.26
N SER A 55 22.54 8.54 -4.53
CA SER A 55 21.46 7.62 -4.91
C SER A 55 21.71 6.23 -4.33
N SER A 56 22.94 5.69 -4.47
CA SER A 56 23.28 4.40 -3.86
C SER A 56 23.06 4.41 -2.35
N LYS A 57 23.47 5.48 -1.65
CA LYS A 57 23.30 5.62 -0.20
C LYS A 57 21.82 5.68 0.20
N CYS A 58 21.03 6.51 -0.48
CA CYS A 58 19.59 6.66 -0.22
C CYS A 58 18.80 5.39 -0.53
N PHE A 59 18.96 4.79 -1.71
CA PHE A 59 18.24 3.56 -2.07
C PHE A 59 18.61 2.37 -1.16
N LYS A 60 19.88 2.25 -0.78
CA LYS A 60 20.33 1.25 0.19
C LYS A 60 19.68 1.47 1.57
N ALA A 61 19.65 2.71 2.06
CA ALA A 61 19.03 3.05 3.34
C ALA A 61 17.49 2.93 3.29
N ALA A 62 16.88 3.20 2.13
CA ALA A 62 15.46 3.04 1.90
C ALA A 62 15.05 1.56 1.93
N GLY A 63 15.95 0.64 1.56
CA GLY A 63 15.68 -0.80 1.51
C GLY A 63 14.68 -1.18 0.41
N ILE A 64 14.67 -0.42 -0.69
CA ILE A 64 13.74 -0.60 -1.80
C ILE A 64 14.27 -1.69 -2.74
N SER A 65 13.46 -2.70 -3.04
CA SER A 65 13.79 -3.80 -3.97
C SER A 65 13.15 -3.65 -5.35
N ALA A 66 12.08 -2.86 -5.46
CA ALA A 66 11.34 -2.59 -6.68
C ALA A 66 10.94 -1.12 -6.73
N ILE A 67 11.02 -0.50 -7.91
CA ILE A 67 10.38 0.79 -8.16
C ILE A 67 9.52 0.70 -9.41
N LEU A 68 8.36 1.35 -9.36
CA LEU A 68 7.49 1.58 -10.50
C LEU A 68 7.46 3.09 -10.71
N ILE A 69 8.00 3.55 -11.84
CA ILE A 69 8.17 4.99 -12.10
C ILE A 69 7.09 5.46 -13.06
N ASP A 70 6.29 6.44 -12.64
CA ASP A 70 5.51 7.28 -13.54
C ASP A 70 6.46 8.19 -14.33
N ASP A 71 6.58 7.93 -15.63
CA ASP A 71 7.51 8.64 -16.51
C ASP A 71 6.91 9.89 -17.18
N GLY A 72 5.64 10.19 -16.91
CA GLY A 72 4.91 11.34 -17.42
C GLY A 72 5.27 12.66 -16.74
N LEU A 73 5.99 12.63 -15.61
CA LEU A 73 6.51 13.83 -14.97
C LEU A 73 7.68 14.43 -15.78
N LYS A 74 7.47 15.61 -16.34
CA LYS A 74 8.54 16.49 -16.84
C LYS A 74 9.30 17.17 -15.69
N LEU A 75 10.62 17.04 -15.71
CA LEU A 75 11.57 17.71 -14.82
C LEU A 75 12.71 18.28 -15.68
N ASP A 76 13.33 19.36 -15.24
CA ASP A 76 14.48 19.99 -15.94
C ASP A 76 15.66 19.02 -16.11
N LYS A 77 15.83 18.12 -15.13
CA LYS A 77 16.83 17.05 -15.14
C LYS A 77 16.17 15.74 -14.73
N LYS A 78 16.11 14.78 -15.65
CA LYS A 78 15.69 13.40 -15.36
C LYS A 78 16.60 12.39 -16.03
N HIS A 79 16.87 11.29 -15.34
CA HIS A 79 17.48 10.11 -15.95
C HIS A 79 16.41 9.21 -16.56
N ASP A 80 16.80 8.41 -17.56
CA ASP A 80 15.96 7.32 -18.05
C ASP A 80 15.60 6.35 -16.92
N ILE A 81 14.41 5.76 -16.97
CA ILE A 81 13.95 4.83 -15.92
C ILE A 81 14.97 3.71 -15.69
N ARG A 82 15.63 3.20 -16.73
CA ARG A 82 16.61 2.10 -16.64
C ARG A 82 17.85 2.48 -15.86
N TRP A 83 18.18 3.77 -15.72
CA TRP A 83 19.29 4.24 -14.88
C TRP A 83 19.13 3.78 -13.42
N HIS A 84 17.90 3.62 -12.95
CA HIS A 84 17.63 3.21 -11.58
C HIS A 84 17.94 1.72 -11.31
N LYS A 85 18.17 0.90 -12.36
CA LYS A 85 18.63 -0.49 -12.21
C LYS A 85 20.01 -0.59 -11.56
N ASN A 86 20.75 0.51 -11.50
CA ASN A 86 22.01 0.58 -10.75
C ASN A 86 21.81 0.52 -9.23
N PHE A 87 20.59 0.77 -8.73
CA PHE A 87 20.32 0.90 -7.30
C PHE A 87 19.28 -0.09 -6.78
N VAL A 88 18.37 -0.56 -7.63
CA VAL A 88 17.32 -1.50 -7.25
C VAL A 88 17.23 -2.69 -8.22
N PRO A 89 16.92 -3.90 -7.74
CA PRO A 89 16.78 -5.11 -8.56
C PRO A 89 15.72 -5.00 -9.68
N PHE A 90 14.59 -4.34 -9.41
CA PHE A 90 13.50 -4.23 -10.36
C PHE A 90 13.08 -2.79 -10.60
N VAL A 91 12.93 -2.43 -11.87
CA VAL A 91 12.41 -1.14 -12.32
C VAL A 91 11.30 -1.41 -13.33
N GLY A 92 10.09 -0.99 -13.00
CA GLY A 92 8.93 -0.97 -13.88
C GLY A 92 8.53 0.45 -14.26
N ARG A 93 7.75 0.55 -15.34
CA ARG A 93 7.18 1.80 -15.84
C ARG A 93 5.70 1.87 -15.51
N ILE A 94 5.24 3.02 -15.02
CA ILE A 94 3.84 3.43 -15.00
C ILE A 94 3.66 4.45 -16.11
N LEU A 95 2.70 4.22 -17.00
CA LEU A 95 2.40 5.10 -18.13
C LEU A 95 1.33 6.11 -17.70
N ARG A 96 1.61 7.41 -17.82
CA ARG A 96 0.62 8.46 -17.60
C ARG A 96 -0.21 8.70 -18.86
N ILE A 97 -1.50 8.43 -18.77
CA ILE A 97 -2.43 8.35 -19.91
C ILE A 97 -2.61 9.73 -20.56
N GLU A 98 -2.87 10.75 -19.76
CA GLU A 98 -3.12 12.12 -20.22
C GLU A 98 -1.91 12.67 -20.95
N ARG A 99 -0.71 12.42 -20.42
CA ARG A 99 0.54 12.85 -21.03
C ARG A 99 0.78 12.18 -22.37
N LEU A 100 0.52 10.87 -22.47
CA LEU A 100 0.61 10.14 -23.73
C LEU A 100 -0.40 10.69 -24.76
N ALA A 101 -1.63 10.97 -24.33
CA ALA A 101 -2.66 11.52 -25.20
C ALA A 101 -2.25 12.90 -25.75
N GLU A 102 -1.76 13.81 -24.90
CA GLU A 102 -1.21 15.11 -25.34
C GLU A 102 -0.06 14.95 -26.34
N GLU A 103 0.88 14.02 -26.09
CA GLU A 103 2.00 13.74 -27.00
C GLU A 103 1.56 13.23 -28.37
N ILE A 104 0.52 12.40 -28.42
CA ILE A 104 -0.07 11.92 -29.67
C ILE A 104 -0.72 13.08 -30.43
N LEU A 105 -1.45 13.95 -29.73
CA LEU A 105 -2.18 15.08 -30.34
C LEU A 105 -1.25 16.18 -30.86
N ASP A 106 -0.10 16.38 -30.22
CA ASP A 106 0.87 17.38 -30.66
C ASP A 106 1.60 17.00 -31.97
N GLY A 107 1.58 15.72 -32.38
CA GLY A 107 2.02 15.23 -33.69
C GLY A 107 3.54 15.02 -33.88
N GLU A 108 4.36 15.45 -32.92
CA GLU A 108 5.80 15.18 -32.73
C GLU A 108 6.15 15.81 -31.38
N MET A 109 6.93 15.14 -30.52
CA MET A 109 7.22 15.55 -29.13
C MET A 109 7.68 17.03 -29.02
N PRO A 110 6.82 17.98 -28.57
CA PRO A 110 7.24 19.35 -28.36
C PRO A 110 7.58 19.59 -26.89
N ASP A 111 8.60 20.42 -26.77
CA ASP A 111 9.01 21.18 -25.62
C ASP A 111 7.87 22.04 -25.05
N GLY A 112 7.50 21.73 -23.81
CA GLY A 112 7.00 22.75 -22.88
C GLY A 112 5.49 22.92 -22.72
N SER A 113 4.86 22.04 -21.93
CA SER A 113 3.91 22.37 -20.83
C SER A 113 3.65 21.11 -19.98
N ASN A 114 3.18 21.29 -18.73
CA ASN A 114 3.35 20.37 -17.60
C ASN A 114 2.04 19.68 -17.14
N TRP A 115 2.16 18.34 -16.96
CA TRP A 115 1.39 17.37 -16.14
C TRP A 115 -0.15 17.35 -16.26
N THR A 116 -0.80 16.19 -15.98
CA THR A 116 -1.97 16.04 -15.06
C THR A 116 -2.68 14.68 -15.18
N LEU A 117 -3.44 14.34 -14.13
CA LEU A 117 -4.40 13.24 -14.02
C LEU A 117 -5.85 13.77 -14.15
N ALA A 118 -6.84 12.91 -14.41
CA ALA A 118 -8.28 13.27 -14.41
C ALA A 118 -8.73 14.12 -13.19
N ALA A 119 -8.25 13.80 -11.98
CA ALA A 119 -8.53 14.56 -10.75
C ALA A 119 -8.09 16.03 -10.80
N TYR A 120 -6.99 16.33 -11.50
CA TYR A 120 -6.46 17.69 -11.65
C TYR A 120 -7.15 18.50 -12.75
N ARG A 121 -7.98 17.88 -13.59
CA ARG A 121 -8.62 18.55 -14.73
C ARG A 121 -10.12 18.69 -14.52
N SER A 122 -10.84 17.58 -14.54
CA SER A 122 -12.30 17.54 -14.50
C SER A 122 -12.85 16.91 -13.22
N GLY A 123 -11.99 16.47 -12.31
CA GLY A 123 -12.37 15.77 -11.09
C GLY A 123 -12.59 14.26 -11.30
N LEU A 124 -12.96 13.58 -10.22
CA LEU A 124 -13.15 12.12 -10.18
C LEU A 124 -14.57 11.67 -10.55
N GLU A 125 -15.49 12.58 -10.84
CA GLU A 125 -16.84 12.22 -11.31
C GLU A 125 -16.79 11.83 -12.79
N ILE A 126 -16.27 10.65 -13.08
CA ILE A 126 -16.12 10.15 -14.46
C ILE A 126 -17.49 9.70 -14.98
N ASN A 127 -17.91 10.23 -16.13
CA ASN A 127 -19.07 9.71 -16.85
C ASN A 127 -18.66 8.50 -17.73
N PRO A 128 -19.08 7.27 -17.40
CA PRO A 128 -18.69 6.11 -18.19
C PRO A 128 -19.47 5.99 -19.52
N TYR A 129 -20.49 6.84 -19.73
CA TYR A 129 -21.41 6.77 -20.87
C TYR A 129 -21.21 7.90 -21.89
N VAL A 130 -20.04 8.55 -21.90
CA VAL A 130 -19.72 9.55 -22.92
C VAL A 130 -19.79 8.91 -24.31
N THR A 131 -20.56 9.54 -25.21
CA THR A 131 -20.67 9.05 -26.58
C THR A 131 -19.41 9.40 -27.37
N LYS A 132 -19.15 8.64 -28.44
CA LYS A 132 -18.04 8.95 -29.35
C LYS A 132 -18.19 10.35 -29.96
N GLU A 133 -19.41 10.77 -30.26
CA GLU A 133 -19.72 12.09 -30.82
C GLU A 133 -19.36 13.21 -29.83
N ASP A 134 -19.74 13.09 -28.56
CA ASP A 134 -19.36 14.06 -27.51
C ASP A 134 -17.85 14.15 -27.33
N ALA A 135 -17.16 13.00 -27.41
CA ALA A 135 -15.71 12.94 -27.31
C ALA A 135 -15.01 13.58 -28.53
N GLU A 136 -15.54 13.40 -29.75
CA GLU A 136 -15.03 14.04 -30.98
C GLU A 136 -15.21 15.56 -30.96
N ILE A 137 -16.34 16.04 -30.42
CA ILE A 137 -16.57 17.47 -30.17
C ILE A 137 -15.52 17.99 -29.17
N GLY A 138 -15.37 17.32 -28.03
CA GLY A 138 -14.39 17.69 -27.01
C GLY A 138 -12.95 17.69 -27.51
N LEU A 139 -12.57 16.69 -28.32
CA LEU A 139 -11.27 16.65 -29.00
C LEU A 139 -11.09 17.86 -29.93
N SER A 140 -12.11 18.21 -30.70
CA SER A 140 -12.06 19.36 -31.61
C SER A 140 -11.83 20.68 -30.86
N GLU A 141 -12.47 20.87 -29.71
CA GLU A 141 -12.25 22.03 -28.83
C GLU A 141 -10.83 22.07 -28.26
N VAL A 142 -10.31 20.92 -27.81
CA VAL A 142 -8.94 20.79 -27.30
C VAL A 142 -7.93 21.16 -28.38
N LEU A 143 -8.12 20.69 -29.62
CA LEU A 143 -7.23 21.01 -30.74
C LEU A 143 -7.30 22.48 -31.18
N GLN A 144 -8.45 23.13 -31.03
CA GLN A 144 -8.63 24.55 -31.33
C GLN A 144 -8.01 25.47 -30.28
N SER A 145 -7.75 24.98 -29.07
CA SER A 145 -7.20 25.76 -27.95
C SER A 145 -5.71 26.14 -28.13
N GLY A 146 -5.06 25.65 -29.19
CA GLY A 146 -3.67 25.97 -29.53
C GLY A 146 -2.66 24.96 -29.00
N LYS A 147 -1.38 25.17 -29.35
CA LYS A 147 -0.25 24.35 -28.91
C LYS A 147 0.55 25.04 -27.79
N PRO A 148 1.18 24.28 -26.88
CA PRO A 148 1.09 22.82 -26.71
C PRO A 148 -0.32 22.38 -26.29
N VAL A 149 -0.75 21.21 -26.77
CA VAL A 149 -2.09 20.68 -26.45
C VAL A 149 -2.18 20.38 -24.96
N CYS A 150 -3.26 20.88 -24.34
CA CYS A 150 -3.60 20.64 -22.95
C CYS A 150 -5.02 20.07 -22.90
N ILE A 151 -5.17 18.84 -22.42
CA ILE A 151 -6.48 18.19 -22.40
C ILE A 151 -7.30 18.72 -21.21
N THR A 152 -8.33 19.51 -21.51
CA THR A 152 -9.20 20.16 -20.50
C THR A 152 -10.68 19.83 -20.65
N ASN A 153 -11.13 19.40 -21.83
CA ASN A 153 -12.54 19.07 -22.06
C ASN A 153 -12.93 17.78 -21.32
N LYS A 154 -13.95 17.88 -20.45
CA LYS A 154 -14.40 16.78 -19.58
C LYS A 154 -14.88 15.55 -20.35
N SER A 155 -15.69 15.72 -21.40
CA SER A 155 -16.19 14.58 -22.18
C SER A 155 -15.02 13.82 -22.80
N PHE A 156 -14.03 14.53 -23.33
CA PHE A 156 -12.85 13.89 -23.91
C PHE A 156 -11.97 13.21 -22.85
N ILE A 157 -11.79 13.81 -21.67
CA ILE A 157 -11.08 13.20 -20.53
C ILE A 157 -11.77 11.90 -20.10
N ASP A 158 -13.07 11.95 -19.83
CA ASP A 158 -13.86 10.80 -19.39
C ASP A 158 -13.85 9.67 -20.44
N TYR A 159 -13.87 10.04 -21.73
CA TYR A 159 -13.77 9.08 -22.85
C TYR A 159 -12.39 8.40 -22.92
N ILE A 160 -11.29 9.16 -22.80
CA ILE A 160 -9.93 8.60 -22.74
C ILE A 160 -9.77 7.70 -21.52
N PHE A 161 -10.28 8.14 -20.38
CA PHE A 161 -10.17 7.42 -19.11
C PHE A 161 -10.88 6.05 -19.19
N THR A 162 -12.11 6.04 -19.70
CA THR A 162 -12.90 4.80 -19.86
C THR A 162 -12.28 3.85 -20.89
N HIS A 163 -11.80 4.36 -22.04
CA HIS A 163 -11.04 3.54 -23.00
C HIS A 163 -9.76 2.96 -22.38
N SER A 164 -9.07 3.74 -21.55
CA SER A 164 -7.87 3.28 -20.87
C SER A 164 -8.17 2.17 -19.85
N LEU A 165 -9.34 2.20 -19.20
CA LEU A 165 -9.80 1.11 -18.35
C LEU A 165 -10.12 -0.17 -19.15
N GLU A 166 -10.73 -0.03 -20.34
CA GLU A 166 -10.98 -1.18 -21.22
C GLU A 166 -9.66 -1.85 -21.64
N VAL A 167 -8.66 -1.05 -21.99
CA VAL A 167 -7.29 -1.53 -22.28
C VAL A 167 -6.67 -2.16 -21.03
N ALA A 168 -6.73 -1.49 -19.87
CA ALA A 168 -6.18 -2.02 -18.63
C ALA A 168 -6.78 -3.38 -18.27
N LEU A 169 -8.10 -3.56 -18.45
CA LEU A 169 -8.78 -4.82 -18.26
C LEU A 169 -8.31 -5.88 -19.28
N GLN A 170 -8.23 -5.54 -20.57
CA GLN A 170 -7.83 -6.46 -21.63
C GLN A 170 -6.40 -7.00 -21.43
N PHE A 171 -5.48 -6.15 -20.96
CA PHE A 171 -4.08 -6.52 -20.74
C PHE A 171 -3.77 -6.96 -19.31
N ASP A 172 -4.79 -7.03 -18.45
CA ASP A 172 -4.68 -7.32 -17.03
C ASP A 172 -3.59 -6.45 -16.35
N LEU A 173 -3.77 -5.14 -16.48
CA LEU A 173 -2.94 -4.10 -15.90
C LEU A 173 -3.70 -3.33 -14.81
N PRO A 174 -3.06 -2.99 -13.68
CA PRO A 174 -3.65 -2.07 -12.71
C PRO A 174 -3.70 -0.64 -13.27
N MET A 175 -4.73 0.12 -12.90
CA MET A 175 -4.82 1.56 -13.12
C MET A 175 -4.66 2.29 -11.79
N GLN A 176 -3.77 3.28 -11.76
CA GLN A 176 -3.59 4.16 -10.61
C GLN A 176 -4.40 5.44 -10.82
N ILE A 177 -5.08 5.92 -9.78
CA ILE A 177 -5.87 7.14 -9.80
C ILE A 177 -5.39 8.03 -8.65
N HIS A 178 -4.88 9.22 -8.97
CA HIS A 178 -4.61 10.26 -7.98
C HIS A 178 -5.90 10.69 -7.29
N THR A 179 -5.88 10.72 -5.95
CA THR A 179 -7.03 11.13 -5.13
C THR A 179 -6.55 12.00 -3.97
N GLY A 180 -7.41 12.92 -3.52
CA GLY A 180 -7.08 13.82 -2.42
C GLY A 180 -6.13 14.96 -2.82
N PHE A 181 -5.26 15.33 -1.87
CA PHE A 181 -4.53 16.59 -1.88
C PHE A 181 -3.43 16.67 -2.95
N GLY A 182 -3.45 17.79 -3.66
CA GLY A 182 -2.50 18.17 -4.70
C GLY A 182 -2.03 19.61 -4.51
N ASP A 183 -1.61 20.25 -5.60
CA ASP A 183 -1.21 21.66 -5.59
C ASP A 183 -2.41 22.61 -5.81
N LYS A 184 -2.13 23.89 -6.03
CA LYS A 184 -3.15 24.95 -6.21
C LYS A 184 -4.04 24.76 -7.44
N ASP A 185 -3.61 23.97 -8.43
CA ASP A 185 -4.32 23.79 -9.69
C ASP A 185 -5.35 22.63 -9.57
N LEU A 186 -5.28 21.82 -8.51
CA LEU A 186 -6.26 20.79 -8.18
C LEU A 186 -7.39 21.35 -7.32
N ASP A 187 -8.64 21.15 -7.75
CA ASP A 187 -9.81 21.37 -6.89
C ASP A 187 -10.00 20.18 -5.95
N LEU A 188 -9.57 20.33 -4.70
CA LEU A 188 -9.66 19.29 -3.68
C LEU A 188 -11.09 18.74 -3.53
N ARG A 189 -12.13 19.55 -3.74
CA ARG A 189 -13.53 19.11 -3.62
C ARG A 189 -13.87 18.02 -4.63
N LEU A 190 -13.29 18.10 -5.83
CA LEU A 190 -13.54 17.18 -6.93
C LEU A 190 -12.62 15.95 -6.89
N SER A 191 -11.70 15.88 -5.91
CA SER A 191 -10.74 14.79 -5.73
C SER A 191 -11.17 13.75 -4.69
N ASN A 192 -12.40 13.85 -4.17
CA ASN A 192 -12.97 12.83 -3.27
C ASN A 192 -13.25 11.53 -4.04
N PRO A 193 -12.70 10.38 -3.61
CA PRO A 193 -12.84 9.12 -4.34
C PRO A 193 -14.29 8.59 -4.42
N LEU A 194 -15.23 9.07 -3.60
CA LEU A 194 -16.64 8.68 -3.70
C LEU A 194 -17.28 9.07 -5.04
N HIS A 195 -16.74 10.07 -5.74
CA HIS A 195 -17.19 10.42 -7.08
C HIS A 195 -16.99 9.29 -8.11
N LEU A 196 -16.11 8.32 -7.83
CA LEU A 196 -15.88 7.16 -8.69
C LEU A 196 -17.02 6.12 -8.63
N ARG A 197 -18.04 6.30 -7.78
CA ARG A 197 -19.11 5.31 -7.58
C ARG A 197 -19.76 4.88 -8.90
N THR A 198 -20.14 5.82 -9.77
CA THR A 198 -20.79 5.52 -11.06
C THR A 198 -19.90 4.64 -11.94
N LEU A 199 -18.59 4.89 -11.93
CA LEU A 199 -17.61 4.10 -12.67
C LEU A 199 -17.43 2.70 -12.05
N LEU A 200 -17.35 2.61 -10.72
CA LEU A 200 -17.16 1.36 -9.99
C LEU A 200 -18.39 0.43 -10.10
N GLU A 201 -19.59 0.98 -10.23
CA GLU A 201 -20.84 0.24 -10.42
C GLU A 201 -21.09 -0.16 -11.90
N ASP A 202 -20.28 0.34 -12.85
CA ASP A 202 -20.34 -0.11 -14.24
C ASP A 202 -19.75 -1.53 -14.39
N LYS A 203 -20.59 -2.47 -14.83
CA LYS A 203 -20.23 -3.89 -14.96
C LYS A 203 -19.05 -4.12 -15.89
N ARG A 204 -18.82 -3.25 -16.89
CA ARG A 204 -17.68 -3.35 -17.81
C ARG A 204 -16.34 -3.30 -17.05
N PHE A 205 -16.28 -2.58 -15.94
CA PHE A 205 -15.04 -2.33 -15.19
C PHE A 205 -14.96 -3.11 -13.88
N SER A 206 -15.90 -4.03 -13.63
CA SER A 206 -15.92 -4.85 -12.41
C SER A 206 -14.68 -5.74 -12.21
N GLY A 207 -14.01 -6.12 -13.31
CA GLY A 207 -12.77 -6.88 -13.29
C GLY A 207 -11.49 -6.04 -13.25
N CYS A 208 -11.59 -4.71 -13.29
CA CYS A 208 -10.43 -3.83 -13.25
C CYS A 208 -9.70 -3.93 -11.90
N ARG A 209 -8.48 -3.43 -11.85
CA ARG A 209 -7.71 -3.30 -10.61
C ARG A 209 -7.31 -1.85 -10.48
N ILE A 210 -7.95 -1.14 -9.56
CA ILE A 210 -7.87 0.30 -9.40
C ILE A 210 -7.16 0.61 -8.09
N VAL A 211 -6.09 1.39 -8.14
CA VAL A 211 -5.33 1.83 -6.97
C VAL A 211 -5.61 3.31 -6.73
N LEU A 212 -6.22 3.64 -5.59
CA LEU A 212 -6.42 5.02 -5.15
C LEU A 212 -5.16 5.51 -4.47
N LEU A 213 -4.55 6.56 -5.03
CA LEU A 213 -3.28 7.05 -4.57
C LEU A 213 -3.40 8.03 -3.40
N HIS A 214 -2.33 8.10 -2.62
CA HIS A 214 -2.06 9.17 -1.65
C HIS A 214 -2.87 9.16 -0.36
N ALA A 215 -3.28 7.98 0.09
CA ALA A 215 -4.25 7.77 1.16
C ALA A 215 -5.60 8.45 0.89
N SER A 216 -5.81 8.90 -0.36
CA SER A 216 -6.86 9.84 -0.71
C SER A 216 -6.93 11.08 0.20
N TYR A 217 -5.86 11.44 0.92
CA TYR A 217 -5.94 12.42 2.01
C TYR A 217 -6.54 13.75 1.52
N PRO A 218 -7.55 14.33 2.20
CA PRO A 218 -8.05 13.98 3.54
C PRO A 218 -9.19 12.95 3.57
N PHE A 219 -9.47 12.26 2.46
CA PHE A 219 -10.59 11.33 2.27
C PHE A 219 -10.20 9.85 2.54
N SER A 220 -9.32 9.59 3.51
CA SER A 220 -8.82 8.24 3.78
C SER A 220 -9.93 7.28 4.22
N GLN A 221 -10.93 7.80 4.95
CA GLN A 221 -12.09 7.02 5.41
C GLN A 221 -12.98 6.60 4.23
N GLU A 222 -13.23 7.50 3.29
CA GLU A 222 -13.99 7.21 2.07
C GLU A 222 -13.27 6.16 1.22
N ALA A 223 -11.95 6.28 1.08
CA ALA A 223 -11.14 5.31 0.35
C ALA A 223 -11.17 3.92 1.03
N SER A 224 -11.06 3.90 2.36
CA SER A 224 -11.20 2.70 3.20
C SER A 224 -12.54 2.00 2.97
N PHE A 225 -13.64 2.78 2.99
CA PHE A 225 -14.97 2.28 2.69
C PHE A 225 -15.02 1.66 1.28
N LEU A 226 -14.58 2.38 0.24
CA LEU A 226 -14.60 1.87 -1.14
C LEU A 226 -13.82 0.55 -1.29
N ALA A 227 -12.64 0.43 -0.67
CA ALA A 227 -11.86 -0.80 -0.73
C ALA A 227 -12.51 -1.99 0.00
N SER A 228 -13.34 -1.72 1.02
CA SER A 228 -14.09 -2.76 1.74
C SER A 228 -15.28 -3.29 0.95
N VAL A 229 -15.96 -2.45 0.15
CA VAL A 229 -17.16 -2.85 -0.59
C VAL A 229 -16.91 -3.20 -2.07
N TYR A 230 -15.87 -2.65 -2.70
CA TYR A 230 -15.54 -2.92 -4.11
C TYR A 230 -14.32 -3.82 -4.23
N ALA A 231 -14.48 -4.99 -4.85
CA ALA A 231 -13.40 -5.97 -5.05
C ALA A 231 -12.22 -5.40 -5.85
N GLN A 232 -12.51 -4.51 -6.81
CA GLN A 232 -11.57 -3.89 -7.72
C GLN A 232 -10.73 -2.76 -7.11
N VAL A 233 -11.05 -2.25 -5.91
CA VAL A 233 -10.39 -1.09 -5.31
C VAL A 233 -9.27 -1.51 -4.35
N TYR A 234 -8.10 -0.92 -4.54
CA TYR A 234 -6.87 -1.03 -3.75
C TYR A 234 -6.43 0.38 -3.34
N LEU A 235 -5.62 0.46 -2.29
CA LEU A 235 -5.22 1.72 -1.67
C LEU A 235 -3.69 1.79 -1.57
N ASP A 236 -3.13 2.98 -1.73
CA ASP A 236 -1.82 3.28 -1.16
C ASP A 236 -1.83 4.55 -0.33
N PHE A 237 -0.74 4.79 0.40
CA PHE A 237 -0.57 5.94 1.29
C PHE A 237 0.72 6.73 1.07
N GLY A 238 1.31 6.65 -0.13
CA GLY A 238 2.43 7.51 -0.51
C GLY A 238 2.03 8.97 -0.57
N LEU A 239 2.98 9.90 -0.73
CA LEU A 239 2.76 11.36 -0.62
C LEU A 239 2.33 11.82 0.79
N ALA A 240 1.17 11.36 1.29
CA ALA A 240 0.70 11.58 2.66
C ALA A 240 1.80 11.24 3.67
N ILE A 241 2.52 10.15 3.42
CA ILE A 241 3.84 9.88 4.01
C ILE A 241 4.92 10.24 2.98
N PRO A 242 5.85 11.19 3.26
CA PRO A 242 6.12 11.81 4.54
C PRO A 242 5.57 13.23 4.70
N LYS A 243 4.62 13.70 3.87
CA LYS A 243 4.22 15.13 3.88
C LYS A 243 3.46 15.57 5.12
N LEU A 244 2.66 14.71 5.72
CA LEU A 244 1.85 15.06 6.88
C LEU A 244 2.70 15.18 8.16
N SER A 245 2.08 15.72 9.22
CA SER A 245 2.62 15.59 10.57
C SER A 245 2.69 14.11 10.98
N VAL A 246 3.48 13.77 12.00
CA VAL A 246 3.56 12.37 12.47
C VAL A 246 2.16 11.84 12.84
N HIS A 247 1.35 12.67 13.52
CA HIS A 247 -0.02 12.33 13.82
C HIS A 247 -0.89 12.15 12.56
N GLY A 248 -0.78 13.07 11.59
CA GLY A 248 -1.54 12.98 10.33
C GLY A 248 -1.18 11.74 9.52
N MET A 249 0.11 11.38 9.45
CA MET A 249 0.56 10.14 8.81
C MET A 249 -0.03 8.90 9.49
N ILE A 250 0.01 8.84 10.83
CA ILE A 250 -0.56 7.73 11.60
C ILE A 250 -2.09 7.67 11.42
N SER A 251 -2.79 8.81 11.54
CA SER A 251 -4.25 8.88 11.38
C SER A 251 -4.68 8.39 10.01
N SER A 252 -4.03 8.86 8.94
CA SER A 252 -4.39 8.48 7.57
C SER A 252 -4.25 6.98 7.36
N VAL A 253 -3.17 6.35 7.86
CA VAL A 253 -2.99 4.89 7.74
C VAL A 253 -3.97 4.12 8.62
N LYS A 254 -4.29 4.61 9.83
CA LYS A 254 -5.35 4.01 10.68
C LYS A 254 -6.69 4.04 9.96
N GLU A 255 -7.08 5.20 9.43
CA GLU A 255 -8.35 5.38 8.69
C GLU A 255 -8.44 4.46 7.47
N LEU A 256 -7.35 4.29 6.70
CA LEU A 256 -7.31 3.32 5.60
C LEU A 256 -7.52 1.88 6.10
N LEU A 257 -6.95 1.52 7.26
CA LEU A 257 -7.05 0.17 7.82
C LEU A 257 -8.32 -0.07 8.65
N GLU A 258 -9.15 0.95 8.86
CA GLU A 258 -10.40 0.84 9.63
C GLU A 258 -11.38 -0.16 8.98
N LEU A 259 -11.51 -0.13 7.64
CA LEU A 259 -12.41 -0.99 6.89
C LEU A 259 -11.71 -1.75 5.76
N ALA A 260 -10.63 -1.21 5.18
CA ALA A 260 -10.00 -1.84 4.04
C ALA A 260 -9.31 -3.17 4.44
N PRO A 261 -9.47 -4.23 3.64
CA PRO A 261 -8.69 -5.44 3.81
C PRO A 261 -7.18 -5.16 3.75
N LEU A 262 -6.39 -5.70 4.69
CA LEU A 262 -4.92 -5.54 4.72
C LEU A 262 -4.25 -5.91 3.40
N LYS A 263 -4.78 -6.91 2.68
CA LYS A 263 -4.28 -7.37 1.38
C LYS A 263 -4.54 -6.39 0.21
N LYS A 264 -5.25 -5.29 0.46
CA LYS A 264 -5.56 -4.24 -0.54
C LYS A 264 -4.84 -2.92 -0.27
N VAL A 265 -4.11 -2.80 0.84
CA VAL A 265 -3.38 -1.58 1.21
C VAL A 265 -1.89 -1.76 0.94
N MET A 266 -1.28 -0.81 0.24
CA MET A 266 0.12 -0.88 -0.21
C MET A 266 0.89 0.40 0.15
N PHE A 267 2.21 0.29 0.15
CA PHE A 267 3.09 1.44 0.27
C PHE A 267 3.60 1.91 -1.09
N SER A 268 3.55 3.22 -1.32
CA SER A 268 4.31 3.93 -2.35
C SER A 268 5.01 5.13 -1.70
N THR A 269 6.06 5.68 -2.32
CA THR A 269 6.73 6.89 -1.79
C THR A 269 6.16 8.18 -2.36
N ASP A 270 5.61 8.13 -3.58
CA ASP A 270 5.38 9.29 -4.45
C ASP A 270 6.63 10.21 -4.60
N ALA A 271 7.81 9.60 -4.51
CA ALA A 271 9.07 10.33 -4.50
C ALA A 271 9.47 10.80 -5.90
N TYR A 272 9.82 12.08 -6.01
CA TYR A 272 10.38 12.68 -7.23
C TYR A 272 11.53 13.64 -6.91
N ALA A 273 12.18 14.14 -7.97
CA ALA A 273 13.28 15.11 -8.00
C ALA A 273 14.62 14.69 -7.35
N THR A 274 14.61 14.05 -6.18
CA THR A 274 15.85 13.73 -5.44
C THR A 274 15.80 12.33 -4.81
N PRO A 275 16.92 11.59 -4.72
CA PRO A 275 16.93 10.25 -4.12
C PRO A 275 16.58 10.25 -2.63
N GLU A 276 16.75 11.37 -1.93
CA GLU A 276 16.39 11.51 -0.52
C GLU A 276 14.89 11.34 -0.28
N THR A 277 14.03 11.79 -1.20
CA THR A 277 12.58 11.66 -1.01
C THR A 277 12.14 10.19 -0.96
N TYR A 278 12.81 9.30 -1.70
CA TYR A 278 12.60 7.85 -1.60
C TYR A 278 12.98 7.30 -0.22
N TYR A 279 14.14 7.73 0.29
CA TYR A 279 14.62 7.33 1.62
C TYR A 279 13.69 7.81 2.73
N ILE A 280 13.29 9.08 2.71
CA ILE A 280 12.40 9.66 3.73
C ILE A 280 11.03 9.00 3.70
N GLY A 281 10.44 8.81 2.51
CA GLY A 281 9.17 8.11 2.37
C GLY A 281 9.23 6.71 2.98
N ALA A 282 10.25 5.92 2.63
CA ALA A 282 10.42 4.55 3.14
C ALA A 282 10.73 4.49 4.64
N LYS A 283 11.58 5.38 5.17
CA LYS A 283 11.89 5.45 6.60
C LYS A 283 10.64 5.76 7.41
N ARG A 284 9.90 6.82 7.04
CA ARG A 284 8.71 7.26 7.78
C ARG A 284 7.54 6.29 7.64
N ALA A 285 7.36 5.65 6.49
CA ALA A 285 6.34 4.63 6.33
C ALA A 285 6.55 3.45 7.28
N ARG A 286 7.79 2.97 7.44
CA ARG A 286 8.10 1.89 8.39
C ARG A 286 7.77 2.26 9.84
N GLU A 287 8.11 3.47 10.26
CA GLU A 287 7.77 3.97 11.59
C GLU A 287 6.24 4.06 11.79
N VAL A 288 5.53 4.61 10.80
CA VAL A 288 4.07 4.76 10.86
C VAL A 288 3.36 3.41 10.89
N VAL A 289 3.70 2.50 9.98
CA VAL A 289 3.13 1.15 9.95
C VAL A 289 3.43 0.39 11.24
N PHE A 290 4.63 0.55 11.82
CA PHE A 290 4.94 -0.01 13.13
C PHE A 290 3.99 0.51 14.21
N PHE A 291 3.78 1.83 14.32
CA PHE A 291 2.86 2.38 15.33
C PHE A 291 1.43 1.90 15.13
N VAL A 292 0.94 1.87 13.89
CA VAL A 292 -0.43 1.43 13.59
C VAL A 292 -0.62 -0.05 13.92
N LEU A 293 0.28 -0.93 13.48
CA LEU A 293 0.17 -2.37 13.75
C LEU A 293 0.45 -2.72 15.22
N ARG A 294 1.30 -1.96 15.90
CA ARG A 294 1.51 -2.08 17.35
C ARG A 294 0.20 -1.79 18.10
N ASP A 295 -0.48 -0.70 17.75
CA ASP A 295 -1.74 -0.33 18.40
C ASP A 295 -2.80 -1.42 18.15
N ALA A 296 -2.94 -1.91 16.91
CA ALA A 296 -3.81 -3.04 16.58
C ALA A 296 -3.48 -4.32 17.38
N CYS A 297 -2.21 -4.57 17.70
CA CYS A 297 -1.81 -5.68 18.58
C CYS A 297 -2.19 -5.45 20.05
N ILE A 298 -2.05 -4.22 20.54
CA ILE A 298 -2.43 -3.85 21.91
C ILE A 298 -3.94 -3.99 22.10
N ASP A 299 -4.70 -3.53 21.11
CA ASP A 299 -6.16 -3.56 21.09
C ASP A 299 -6.72 -4.96 20.78
N ARG A 300 -5.84 -5.88 20.36
CA ARG A 300 -6.11 -7.29 20.04
C ARG A 300 -6.91 -7.51 18.76
N ASP A 301 -6.89 -6.56 17.85
CA ASP A 301 -7.39 -6.73 16.48
C ASP A 301 -6.50 -7.67 15.68
N LEU A 302 -5.19 -7.66 15.96
CA LEU A 302 -4.20 -8.54 15.36
C LEU A 302 -3.34 -9.21 16.43
N SER A 303 -2.94 -10.46 16.20
CA SER A 303 -1.78 -11.04 16.88
C SER A 303 -0.48 -10.46 16.32
N ILE A 304 0.62 -10.62 17.06
CA ILE A 304 1.96 -10.22 16.60
C ILE A 304 2.33 -10.93 15.28
N SER A 305 1.94 -12.20 15.12
CA SER A 305 2.22 -12.95 13.88
C SER A 305 1.46 -12.37 12.69
N GLU A 306 0.19 -12.02 12.87
CA GLU A 306 -0.64 -11.39 11.83
C GLU A 306 -0.14 -9.98 11.50
N ALA A 307 0.30 -9.21 12.50
CA ALA A 307 0.93 -7.91 12.26
C ALA A 307 2.25 -8.01 11.47
N ILE A 308 3.07 -9.03 11.73
CA ILE A 308 4.28 -9.29 10.94
C ILE A 308 3.90 -9.65 9.49
N GLU A 309 2.89 -10.50 9.27
CA GLU A 309 2.40 -10.81 7.93
C GLU A 309 1.89 -9.55 7.22
N ALA A 310 1.02 -8.78 7.88
CA ALA A 310 0.47 -7.53 7.37
C ALA A 310 1.57 -6.53 6.97
N SER A 311 2.64 -6.43 7.76
CA SER A 311 3.77 -5.56 7.43
C SER A 311 4.45 -5.99 6.11
N ASN A 312 4.63 -7.30 5.90
CA ASN A 312 5.22 -7.83 4.66
C ASN A 312 4.27 -7.61 3.46
N ASP A 313 2.97 -7.73 3.68
CA ASP A 313 1.97 -7.50 2.65
C ASP A 313 1.95 -6.05 2.18
N ILE A 314 1.83 -5.12 3.14
CA ILE A 314 1.75 -3.67 2.90
C ILE A 314 2.99 -3.17 2.16
N PHE A 315 4.18 -3.62 2.57
CA PHE A 315 5.44 -3.16 1.97
C PHE A 315 5.86 -3.89 0.69
N ALA A 316 5.34 -5.10 0.43
CA ALA A 316 5.83 -5.90 -0.68
C ALA A 316 4.77 -6.80 -1.33
N GLN A 317 4.17 -7.75 -0.59
CA GLN A 317 3.44 -8.85 -1.25
C GLN A 317 2.21 -8.37 -2.02
N ASN A 318 1.49 -7.37 -1.50
CA ASN A 318 0.33 -6.81 -2.18
C ASN A 318 0.73 -6.20 -3.53
N ALA A 319 1.81 -5.40 -3.57
CA ALA A 319 2.31 -4.80 -4.79
C ALA A 319 2.92 -5.82 -5.76
N ILE A 320 3.64 -6.83 -5.26
CA ILE A 320 4.20 -7.91 -6.09
C ILE A 320 3.09 -8.66 -6.82
N GLN A 321 2.02 -9.01 -6.12
CA GLN A 321 0.87 -9.72 -6.69
C GLN A 321 0.09 -8.82 -7.65
N LEU A 322 -0.19 -7.58 -7.26
CA LEU A 322 -0.96 -6.64 -8.07
C LEU A 322 -0.23 -6.27 -9.36
N TYR A 323 1.03 -5.89 -9.29
CA TYR A 323 1.80 -5.46 -10.46
C TYR A 323 2.56 -6.60 -11.15
N LYS A 324 2.38 -7.85 -10.71
CA LYS A 324 3.07 -9.04 -11.23
C LYS A 324 4.59 -8.87 -11.30
N ILE A 325 5.17 -8.31 -10.24
CA ILE A 325 6.60 -7.99 -10.17
C ILE A 325 7.40 -9.28 -10.08
N ASN A 326 8.19 -9.57 -11.12
CA ASN A 326 9.08 -10.73 -11.14
C ASN A 326 10.49 -10.34 -10.68
N ILE A 327 10.68 -10.30 -9.36
CA ILE A 327 12.01 -10.25 -8.76
C ILE A 327 12.42 -11.70 -8.53
N GLY A 328 13.58 -12.09 -9.06
CA GLY A 328 14.11 -13.44 -8.88
C GLY A 328 14.00 -13.88 -7.41
N ARG A 329 13.38 -15.05 -7.19
CA ARG A 329 13.01 -15.59 -5.86
C ARG A 329 14.14 -15.52 -4.81
N GLU A 330 15.40 -15.45 -5.22
CA GLU A 330 16.57 -15.43 -4.32
C GLU A 330 16.72 -14.15 -3.47
N LEU A 331 16.15 -13.00 -3.85
CA LEU A 331 16.38 -11.73 -3.15
C LEU A 331 15.52 -11.52 -1.90
N PHE A 332 14.32 -12.09 -1.85
CA PHE A 332 13.42 -11.97 -0.69
C PHE A 332 13.68 -13.03 0.38
N TYR A 333 14.27 -14.17 0.01
CA TYR A 333 14.58 -15.27 0.92
C TYR A 333 16.03 -15.25 1.46
N SER A 334 16.93 -14.45 0.88
CA SER A 334 18.33 -14.36 1.34
C SER A 334 18.55 -13.50 2.59
N LYS A 335 17.48 -12.86 3.11
CA LYS A 335 17.48 -12.17 4.41
C LYS A 335 16.45 -12.69 5.41
N ALA A 336 15.85 -13.84 5.16
CA ALA A 336 15.34 -14.69 6.25
C ALA A 336 16.52 -15.41 6.94
N GLY A 337 17.58 -14.66 7.23
CA GLY A 337 18.65 -15.09 8.11
C GLY A 337 18.14 -14.94 9.53
N GLU A 338 17.87 -16.08 10.16
CA GLU A 338 17.74 -16.22 11.61
C GLU A 338 16.76 -15.23 12.25
N TYR A 339 15.46 -15.42 11.98
CA TYR A 339 14.54 -15.21 13.09
C TYR A 339 15.06 -16.09 14.23
N PRO A 340 15.24 -15.59 15.47
CA PRO A 340 15.35 -16.49 16.59
C PRO A 340 14.06 -17.27 16.56
N SER A 341 14.12 -18.53 16.09
CA SER A 341 13.13 -19.48 16.49
C SER A 341 13.19 -19.40 18.00
N TYR A 342 12.16 -18.88 18.64
CA TYR A 342 11.89 -19.22 20.02
C TYR A 342 11.47 -20.70 20.02
N MET A 343 12.36 -21.58 19.54
CA MET A 343 12.46 -22.95 19.97
C MET A 343 12.98 -22.84 21.39
N ILE A 344 12.07 -22.60 22.32
CA ILE A 344 12.22 -23.18 23.64
C ILE A 344 12.11 -24.69 23.39
N GLY A 345 13.24 -25.29 23.01
CA GLY A 345 13.45 -26.71 23.06
C GLY A 345 13.36 -27.11 24.52
N THR A 346 12.14 -27.33 25.00
CA THR A 346 11.95 -28.10 26.22
C THR A 346 12.18 -29.56 25.84
N ASN A 347 13.44 -29.98 25.91
CA ASN A 347 13.78 -31.39 26.10
C ASN A 347 13.25 -31.79 27.49
N VAL A 348 11.94 -31.99 27.59
CA VAL A 348 11.27 -32.61 28.73
C VAL A 348 10.75 -33.96 28.23
N PRO A 349 11.04 -35.08 28.91
CA PRO A 349 10.69 -36.41 28.43
C PRO A 349 9.20 -36.53 28.04
N GLU A 350 8.93 -37.19 26.91
CA GLU A 350 7.57 -37.42 26.36
C GLU A 350 6.62 -38.21 27.29
N HIS A 351 7.11 -38.67 28.45
CA HIS A 351 6.41 -39.59 29.34
C HIS A 351 5.28 -38.98 30.18
N ASP A 352 5.01 -37.69 30.07
CA ASP A 352 4.13 -36.96 31.00
C ASP A 352 2.97 -36.21 30.32
N VAL A 353 2.54 -36.65 29.12
CA VAL A 353 1.40 -36.06 28.39
C VAL A 353 0.29 -37.10 28.21
N SER A 354 -0.82 -36.92 28.92
CA SER A 354 -1.98 -37.83 28.86
C SER A 354 -3.00 -37.44 27.78
N LEU A 355 -3.11 -36.15 27.45
CA LEU A 355 -4.09 -35.59 26.53
C LEU A 355 -3.45 -34.65 25.50
N VAL A 356 -4.00 -34.62 24.29
CA VAL A 356 -3.66 -33.70 23.21
C VAL A 356 -4.91 -32.89 22.85
N ARG A 357 -4.80 -31.56 22.87
CA ARG A 357 -5.85 -30.65 22.41
C ARG A 357 -5.57 -30.26 20.96
N ILE A 358 -6.47 -30.64 20.06
CA ILE A 358 -6.45 -30.21 18.66
C ILE A 358 -7.37 -28.99 18.53
N VAL A 359 -6.89 -27.95 17.87
CA VAL A 359 -7.62 -26.70 17.62
C VAL A 359 -7.72 -26.49 16.11
N TRP A 360 -8.86 -26.03 15.63
CA TRP A 360 -9.07 -25.67 14.23
C TRP A 360 -10.03 -24.49 14.11
N VAL A 361 -10.04 -23.84 12.95
CA VAL A 361 -11.03 -22.82 12.58
C VAL A 361 -11.99 -23.45 11.58
N ASP A 362 -13.28 -23.30 11.82
CA ASP A 362 -14.30 -23.81 10.90
C ASP A 362 -14.63 -22.84 9.76
N THR A 363 -15.54 -23.19 8.85
CA THR A 363 -15.84 -22.33 7.68
C THR A 363 -16.62 -21.08 8.05
N SER A 364 -17.12 -20.97 9.29
CA SER A 364 -17.76 -19.78 9.83
C SER A 364 -16.79 -18.87 10.59
N GLY A 365 -15.48 -19.20 10.59
CA GLY A 365 -14.45 -18.45 11.31
C GLY A 365 -14.40 -18.71 12.81
N GLN A 366 -15.07 -19.75 13.31
CA GLN A 366 -15.06 -20.09 14.74
C GLN A 366 -13.88 -20.98 15.11
N HIS A 367 -13.20 -20.63 16.20
CA HIS A 367 -12.20 -21.50 16.81
C HIS A 367 -12.88 -22.64 17.57
N ARG A 368 -12.57 -23.87 17.17
CA ARG A 368 -13.06 -25.10 17.81
C ARG A 368 -11.91 -25.90 18.36
N CYS A 369 -12.19 -26.74 19.34
CA CYS A 369 -11.18 -27.67 19.85
C CYS A 369 -11.77 -29.03 20.22
N ARG A 370 -10.91 -30.04 20.20
CA ARG A 370 -11.20 -31.38 20.70
C ARG A 370 -9.99 -31.90 21.46
N VAL A 371 -10.26 -32.41 22.66
CA VAL A 371 -9.25 -33.07 23.48
C VAL A 371 -9.33 -34.57 23.23
N ILE A 372 -8.19 -35.20 22.99
CA ILE A 372 -8.07 -36.63 22.73
C ILE A 372 -6.94 -37.24 23.56
N PRO A 373 -7.02 -38.52 23.95
CA PRO A 373 -5.91 -39.20 24.62
C PRO A 373 -4.65 -39.23 23.75
N LYS A 374 -3.47 -39.00 24.34
CA LYS A 374 -2.17 -38.99 23.62
C LYS A 374 -1.95 -40.26 22.81
N LYS A 375 -2.25 -41.42 23.39
CA LYS A 375 -2.19 -42.72 22.70
C LYS A 375 -3.04 -42.75 21.43
N ARG A 376 -4.29 -42.26 21.48
CA ARG A 376 -5.16 -42.17 20.30
C ARG A 376 -4.61 -41.17 19.28
N PHE A 377 -3.99 -40.08 19.74
CA PHE A 377 -3.36 -39.12 18.86
C PHE A 377 -2.24 -39.76 18.04
N ASP A 378 -1.33 -40.47 18.72
CA ASP A 378 -0.17 -41.10 18.10
C ASP A 378 -0.56 -42.26 17.19
N ASP A 379 -1.44 -43.16 17.66
CA ASP A 379 -1.76 -44.40 16.95
C ASP A 379 -2.71 -44.18 15.77
N VAL A 380 -3.60 -43.19 15.85
CA VAL A 380 -4.72 -43.03 14.90
C VAL A 380 -4.73 -41.66 14.26
N VAL A 381 -4.74 -40.58 15.04
CA VAL A 381 -5.08 -39.25 14.53
C VAL A 381 -3.96 -38.65 13.67
N LYS A 382 -2.69 -38.89 14.02
CA LYS A 382 -1.57 -38.46 13.17
C LYS A 382 -1.64 -39.03 11.75
N LYS A 383 -2.16 -40.26 11.60
CA LYS A 383 -2.23 -40.96 10.31
C LYS A 383 -3.55 -40.75 9.58
N ASN A 384 -4.66 -40.76 10.32
CA ASN A 384 -6.01 -40.84 9.75
C ASN A 384 -6.84 -39.59 10.00
N GLY A 385 -6.31 -38.61 10.74
CA GLY A 385 -7.02 -37.39 11.11
C GLY A 385 -8.07 -37.58 12.20
N VAL A 386 -8.71 -36.47 12.57
CA VAL A 386 -9.88 -36.46 13.46
C VAL A 386 -11.14 -36.38 12.64
N GLY A 387 -12.01 -37.38 12.77
CA GLY A 387 -13.37 -37.35 12.20
C GLY A 387 -14.26 -36.35 12.94
N LEU A 388 -14.80 -35.39 12.20
CA LEU A 388 -15.76 -34.39 12.64
C LEU A 388 -17.04 -34.53 11.82
N THR A 389 -18.19 -34.31 12.45
CA THR A 389 -19.43 -34.21 11.67
C THR A 389 -19.38 -32.97 10.79
N PHE A 390 -20.00 -33.02 9.61
CA PHE A 390 -20.14 -31.84 8.74
C PHE A 390 -20.69 -30.62 9.50
N ALA A 391 -21.68 -30.84 10.39
CA ALA A 391 -22.22 -29.80 11.27
C ALA A 391 -21.14 -29.03 12.06
N CYS A 392 -20.08 -29.71 12.54
CA CYS A 392 -18.99 -29.04 13.27
C CYS A 392 -18.16 -28.09 12.42
N MET A 393 -18.31 -28.10 11.09
CA MET A 393 -17.60 -27.21 10.19
C MET A 393 -18.45 -26.00 9.76
N VAL A 394 -19.78 -26.05 9.90
CA VAL A 394 -20.73 -25.05 9.34
C VAL A 394 -21.77 -24.49 10.31
N MET A 395 -21.80 -24.93 11.56
CA MET A 395 -22.67 -24.31 12.57
C MET A 395 -22.16 -22.91 12.91
N SER A 396 -22.96 -21.88 12.61
CA SER A 396 -22.64 -20.51 13.01
C SER A 396 -22.95 -20.29 14.51
N SER A 397 -22.59 -19.11 15.03
CA SER A 397 -22.91 -18.69 16.40
C SER A 397 -24.34 -18.14 16.53
N SER A 398 -25.01 -17.92 15.40
CA SER A 398 -26.29 -17.21 15.33
C SER A 398 -27.50 -18.11 15.09
N ILE A 399 -27.29 -19.37 14.69
CA ILE A 399 -28.36 -20.34 14.41
C ILE A 399 -28.00 -21.75 14.92
N ASP A 400 -28.99 -22.49 15.41
CA ASP A 400 -28.85 -23.90 15.80
C ASP A 400 -28.95 -24.84 14.58
N GLY A 401 -28.15 -24.57 13.53
CA GLY A 401 -28.17 -25.31 12.28
C GLY A 401 -26.97 -25.04 11.36
N PRO A 402 -26.73 -25.90 10.35
CA PRO A 402 -25.74 -25.63 9.32
C PRO A 402 -26.15 -24.39 8.51
N ALA A 403 -25.19 -23.54 8.15
CA ALA A 403 -25.47 -22.39 7.30
C ALA A 403 -26.02 -22.82 5.93
N ASP A 404 -27.06 -22.11 5.46
CA ASP A 404 -27.69 -22.33 4.16
C ASP A 404 -26.66 -22.20 3.02
N GLU A 405 -26.89 -22.91 1.92
CA GLU A 405 -26.07 -22.88 0.69
C GLU A 405 -24.63 -23.42 0.82
N THR A 406 -24.24 -23.98 1.97
CA THR A 406 -22.89 -24.57 2.17
C THR A 406 -22.71 -25.97 1.57
N ASN A 407 -23.76 -26.61 1.04
CA ASN A 407 -23.82 -28.03 0.65
C ASN A 407 -23.46 -29.03 1.77
N LEU A 408 -23.29 -28.57 3.01
CA LEU A 408 -22.96 -29.39 4.16
C LEU A 408 -24.22 -29.60 5.02
N THR A 409 -24.49 -30.85 5.36
CA THR A 409 -25.69 -31.21 6.13
C THR A 409 -25.37 -31.44 7.61
N ALA A 410 -26.39 -31.64 8.44
CA ALA A 410 -26.20 -32.07 9.83
C ALA A 410 -25.50 -33.45 9.95
N THR A 411 -25.45 -34.23 8.87
CA THR A 411 -24.89 -35.59 8.81
C THR A 411 -23.72 -35.67 7.82
N GLY A 412 -22.78 -36.61 8.04
CA GLY A 412 -21.56 -36.77 7.24
C GLY A 412 -20.27 -36.55 8.07
N GLU A 413 -19.10 -36.92 7.54
CA GLU A 413 -17.81 -36.85 8.23
C GLU A 413 -16.75 -36.11 7.39
N ILE A 414 -16.14 -35.06 7.96
CA ILE A 414 -14.89 -34.46 7.49
C ILE A 414 -13.75 -34.96 8.38
N ARG A 415 -12.57 -35.20 7.79
CA ARG A 415 -11.37 -35.54 8.54
C ARG A 415 -10.35 -34.42 8.49
N LEU A 416 -9.99 -33.92 9.67
CA LEU A 416 -8.92 -32.93 9.82
C LEU A 416 -7.61 -33.62 10.14
N MET A 417 -6.59 -33.35 9.33
CA MET A 417 -5.23 -33.81 9.56
C MET A 417 -4.49 -32.79 10.44
N PRO A 418 -3.99 -33.18 11.63
CA PRO A 418 -3.20 -32.27 12.45
C PRO A 418 -1.84 -32.01 11.79
N ASP A 419 -1.34 -30.78 11.88
CA ASP A 419 0.05 -30.46 11.56
C ASP A 419 0.94 -30.67 12.80
N PRO A 420 1.80 -31.70 12.84
CA PRO A 420 2.66 -31.96 14.00
C PRO A 420 3.62 -30.83 14.33
N LEU A 421 3.98 -29.97 13.36
CA LEU A 421 4.90 -28.83 13.57
C LEU A 421 4.31 -27.78 14.51
N THR A 422 2.99 -27.73 14.63
CA THR A 422 2.25 -26.79 15.49
C THR A 422 2.13 -27.26 16.94
N MET A 423 2.58 -28.49 17.26
CA MET A 423 2.43 -29.08 18.59
C MET A 423 3.24 -28.34 19.67
N ARG A 424 2.61 -28.01 20.80
CA ARG A 424 3.22 -27.34 21.97
C ARG A 424 2.70 -27.98 23.27
N LYS A 425 3.56 -28.13 24.30
CA LYS A 425 3.14 -28.59 25.65
C LYS A 425 2.60 -27.40 26.45
N ILE A 426 1.43 -27.55 27.06
CA ILE A 426 0.83 -26.58 27.98
C ILE A 426 1.37 -26.81 29.42
N PRO A 427 1.42 -25.80 30.31
CA PRO A 427 0.83 -24.46 30.22
C PRO A 427 1.62 -23.51 29.32
N TRP A 428 0.89 -22.77 28.47
CA TRP A 428 1.42 -21.61 27.77
C TRP A 428 1.31 -20.41 28.71
N TYR A 429 2.41 -20.02 29.34
CA TYR A 429 2.54 -18.75 30.05
C TYR A 429 3.80 -18.07 29.53
N HIS A 430 3.66 -16.90 28.92
CA HIS A 430 4.80 -16.01 28.74
C HIS A 430 5.24 -15.55 30.12
N VAL A 431 6.41 -16.00 30.58
CA VAL A 431 7.07 -15.34 31.70
C VAL A 431 7.55 -14.00 31.17
N PHE A 432 6.79 -12.94 31.42
CA PHE A 432 7.29 -11.57 31.30
C PHE A 432 8.42 -11.42 32.30
N LYS A 433 9.64 -11.15 31.81
CA LYS A 433 10.68 -10.55 32.66
C LYS A 433 10.54 -9.04 32.51
N GLU A 434 10.52 -8.38 33.67
CA GLU A 434 10.42 -6.93 33.88
C GLU A 434 11.43 -6.12 33.06
#